data_AF-A0A3A5PHB3-F1
#
_entry.id   AF-A0A3A5PHB3-F1
#
_cell.length_a   1.000
_cell.length_b   1.000
_cell.length_c   1.000
_cell.angle_alpha   90.00
_cell.angle_beta   90.00
_cell.angle_gamma   90.00
#
_symmetry.space_group_name_H-M   'P 1'
#
loop_
_entity.id
_entity.type
_entity.pdbx_description
1 polymer ?
#
loop_
_entity_poly.entity_id
_entity_poly.type
_entity_poly.pdbx_seq_one_letter_code
_entity_poly.pdbx_strand_id
1 'polypeptide(L)'
;MIKLDIQERDGFLIMDDFPKNCIFNKVKTGCGATTIALTNDENYIIAVPTTELVINKCYPPKDKDGRDIAWKKSQIQAGVSPTNDRLFGLYGKFTKTVQIQLNKFLAKDGVKKIICTYDKVDKLIDLINPLEFKILVDEYHNLLKQYGFRTKVINQIIEKFKCFKSHCFLTATPIPERFKPKVFAEMKEYIANWQIVDKITIYPCPCVKASTTAVNVIKHYKDNGHFVLDGIKSEEAYFFVNSVREIKEILKQAKLTNDECRIICADDEMNHYKLEGFEISSSTAPVKRFTFVTCKAFEGVDYYSETAICFIVSDGYNKHTLISIDMDIPQIAGRIRTKSNPFRNKIVHIFNAKAVNYYVPFDVMEERIEDELATARRRMEQLNRETDIKILKQQDKEFERLGVHTYIIKKDGRYEVNDMVAQLKLYQHWTTHIVYRSSEALQEAYKELGMTVTKGYEWSIADDSVVKDALKPPQFRDRLKRFCDLKEKLSLTDNEQRELRVITDKYPFLEQGYKQLGQTLRRHRTIKEIKALIE
;
A
#
# COMPACT_ATOMS: atom_id res chain seq x y z
N MET A 1 -12.09 3.56 23.40
CA MET A 1 -12.59 3.62 22.02
C MET A 1 -14.11 3.65 22.04
N ILE A 2 -14.74 4.60 21.33
CA ILE A 2 -16.19 4.82 21.32
C ILE A 2 -16.75 4.31 19.99
N LYS A 3 -17.69 3.37 20.01
CA LYS A 3 -18.39 2.94 18.79
C LYS A 3 -19.28 4.08 18.30
N LEU A 4 -19.16 4.42 17.02
CA LEU A 4 -20.03 5.37 16.34
C LEU A 4 -20.92 4.59 15.39
N ASP A 5 -22.24 4.70 15.58
CA ASP A 5 -23.19 4.17 14.61
C ASP A 5 -23.12 4.98 13.32
N ILE A 6 -23.04 4.27 12.21
CA ILE A 6 -22.82 4.84 10.89
C ILE A 6 -23.98 4.49 9.96
N GLN A 7 -24.18 5.32 8.94
CA GLN A 7 -24.96 4.92 7.78
C GLN A 7 -24.01 4.36 6.72
N GLU A 8 -24.44 3.28 6.06
CA GLU A 8 -23.68 2.66 4.99
C GLU A 8 -24.58 2.36 3.79
N ARG A 9 -24.04 2.51 2.58
CA ARG A 9 -24.68 2.07 1.33
C ARG A 9 -23.63 1.45 0.43
N ASP A 10 -23.86 0.23 -0.04
CA ASP A 10 -22.97 -0.44 -1.00
C ASP A 10 -21.50 -0.59 -0.54
N GLY A 11 -21.27 -0.65 0.77
CA GLY A 11 -19.93 -0.69 1.37
C GLY A 11 -19.25 0.67 1.51
N PHE A 12 -19.97 1.76 1.27
CA PHE A 12 -19.51 3.13 1.46
C PHE A 12 -20.10 3.75 2.72
N LEU A 13 -19.27 4.51 3.42
CA LEU A 13 -19.64 5.28 4.59
C LEU A 13 -20.41 6.53 4.16
N ILE A 14 -21.57 6.77 4.79
CA ILE A 14 -22.39 7.97 4.58
C ILE A 14 -22.42 8.76 5.89
N MET A 15 -21.87 9.97 5.85
CA MET A 15 -21.87 10.93 6.95
C MET A 15 -21.87 12.36 6.38
N ASP A 16 -22.49 13.29 7.09
CA ASP A 16 -22.43 14.72 6.72
C ASP A 16 -21.02 15.28 6.96
N ASP A 17 -20.41 14.91 8.09
CA ASP A 17 -19.06 15.31 8.46
C ASP A 17 -18.45 14.38 9.51
N PHE A 18 -17.13 14.49 9.71
CA PHE A 18 -16.40 13.74 10.73
C PHE A 18 -16.60 14.32 12.14
N PRO A 19 -16.52 13.47 13.19
CA PRO A 19 -16.39 13.97 14.55
C PRO A 19 -15.16 14.87 14.71
N LYS A 20 -15.30 15.90 15.54
CA LYS A 20 -14.27 16.93 15.73
C LYS A 20 -13.28 16.50 16.81
N ASN A 21 -12.02 16.87 16.62
CA ASN A 21 -10.92 16.74 17.57
C ASN A 21 -10.71 15.30 18.05
N CYS A 22 -10.64 14.38 17.09
CA CYS A 22 -10.62 12.95 17.37
C CYS A 22 -9.70 12.17 16.41
N ILE A 23 -9.47 10.91 16.78
CA ILE A 23 -9.09 9.86 15.84
C ILE A 23 -10.38 9.19 15.38
N PHE A 24 -10.57 9.06 14.06
CA PHE A 24 -11.69 8.32 13.48
C PHE A 24 -11.14 7.07 12.78
N ASN A 25 -11.38 5.93 13.40
CA ASN A 25 -11.13 4.62 12.82
C ASN A 25 -12.30 4.24 11.90
N LYS A 26 -12.08 4.41 10.58
CA LYS A 26 -13.05 4.05 9.53
C LYS A 26 -13.18 2.54 9.34
N VAL A 27 -12.26 1.75 9.91
CA VAL A 27 -12.21 0.27 9.91
C VAL A 27 -11.98 -0.36 8.53
N LYS A 28 -12.76 0.04 7.53
CA LYS A 28 -12.69 -0.49 6.17
C LYS A 28 -11.93 0.44 5.25
N THR A 29 -11.12 -0.16 4.38
CA THR A 29 -10.39 0.55 3.33
C THR A 29 -11.29 0.67 2.10
N GLY A 30 -11.12 1.74 1.32
CA GLY A 30 -12.01 2.02 0.21
C GLY A 30 -13.47 2.33 0.61
N CYS A 31 -13.79 2.62 1.87
CA CYS A 31 -15.16 2.96 2.27
C CYS A 31 -15.61 4.37 1.83
N GLY A 32 -14.80 5.12 1.09
CA GLY A 32 -15.12 6.48 0.66
C GLY A 32 -14.97 7.55 1.74
N ALA A 33 -14.32 7.26 2.87
CA ALA A 33 -14.18 8.22 3.97
C ALA A 33 -13.57 9.57 3.52
N THR A 34 -12.47 9.57 2.74
CA THR A 34 -11.88 10.81 2.23
C THR A 34 -12.88 11.63 1.38
N THR A 35 -13.81 10.95 0.69
CA THR A 35 -14.85 11.60 -0.11
C THR A 35 -15.76 12.47 0.75
N ILE A 36 -16.06 12.07 1.99
CA ILE A 36 -16.91 12.84 2.92
C ILE A 36 -16.35 14.26 3.11
N ALA A 37 -15.04 14.37 3.40
CA ALA A 37 -14.40 15.68 3.52
C ALA A 37 -14.27 16.43 2.18
N LEU A 38 -14.17 15.72 1.06
CA LEU A 38 -14.09 16.32 -0.28
C LEU A 38 -15.43 16.88 -0.76
N THR A 39 -16.57 16.34 -0.30
CA THR A 39 -17.89 16.68 -0.83
C THR A 39 -18.81 17.44 0.13
N ASN A 40 -18.51 17.48 1.43
CA ASN A 40 -19.34 18.23 2.38
C ASN A 40 -19.22 19.76 2.24
N ASP A 41 -20.02 20.50 3.01
CA ASP A 41 -20.15 21.95 2.90
C ASP A 41 -19.14 22.76 3.76
N GLU A 42 -18.07 22.13 4.23
CA GLU A 42 -17.08 22.77 5.11
C GLU A 42 -15.72 22.94 4.43
N ASN A 43 -14.99 24.00 4.76
CA ASN A 43 -13.63 24.15 4.24
C ASN A 43 -12.70 23.11 4.88
N TYR A 44 -11.92 22.41 4.05
CA TYR A 44 -11.06 21.33 4.50
C TYR A 44 -9.64 21.44 3.96
N ILE A 45 -8.66 21.27 4.85
CA ILE A 45 -7.31 20.82 4.50
C ILE A 45 -7.26 19.31 4.72
N ILE A 46 -7.02 18.55 3.65
CA ILE A 46 -6.90 17.09 3.68
C ILE A 46 -5.42 16.76 3.51
N ALA A 47 -4.75 16.52 4.63
CA ALA A 47 -3.33 16.21 4.67
C ALA A 47 -3.15 14.70 4.48
N VAL A 48 -2.33 14.30 3.51
CA VAL A 48 -2.16 12.90 3.09
C VAL A 48 -0.68 12.50 3.02
N PRO A 49 -0.35 11.20 3.16
CA PRO A 49 1.05 10.77 3.23
C PRO A 49 1.78 10.90 1.88
N THR A 50 1.10 10.66 0.75
CA THR A 50 1.78 10.51 -0.54
C THR A 50 1.20 11.40 -1.63
N THR A 51 2.07 11.78 -2.57
CA THR A 51 1.67 12.48 -3.80
C THR A 51 0.68 11.67 -4.63
N GLU A 52 0.81 10.33 -4.63
CA GLU A 52 -0.07 9.46 -5.43
C GLU A 52 -1.52 9.52 -4.96
N LEU A 53 -1.75 9.62 -3.65
CA LEU A 53 -3.08 9.79 -3.09
C LEU A 53 -3.70 11.12 -3.57
N VAL A 54 -2.93 12.22 -3.54
CA VAL A 54 -3.39 13.50 -4.10
C VAL A 54 -3.76 13.37 -5.57
N ILE A 55 -2.88 12.77 -6.38
CA ILE A 55 -3.11 12.56 -7.81
C ILE A 55 -4.37 11.74 -8.05
N ASN A 56 -4.55 10.62 -7.33
CA ASN A 56 -5.71 9.74 -7.49
C ASN A 56 -7.04 10.46 -7.21
N LYS A 57 -7.07 11.41 -6.26
CA LYS A 57 -8.29 12.19 -5.94
C LYS A 57 -8.52 13.39 -6.84
N CYS A 58 -7.45 14.03 -7.32
CA CYS A 58 -7.57 15.19 -8.23
C CYS A 58 -7.75 14.78 -9.69
N TYR A 59 -7.25 13.61 -10.09
CA TYR A 59 -7.23 13.08 -11.46
C TYR A 59 -7.72 11.62 -11.45
N PRO A 60 -9.01 11.38 -11.12
CA PRO A 60 -9.49 10.01 -10.98
C PRO A 60 -9.43 9.24 -12.30
N PRO A 61 -9.13 7.93 -12.29
CA PRO A 61 -9.05 7.10 -13.51
C PRO A 61 -10.42 6.80 -14.12
N LYS A 62 -11.51 7.15 -13.42
CA LYS A 62 -12.89 7.02 -13.89
C LYS A 62 -13.65 8.33 -13.68
N ASP A 63 -14.54 8.67 -14.61
CA ASP A 63 -15.47 9.79 -14.45
C ASP A 63 -16.64 9.44 -13.52
N LYS A 64 -17.58 10.38 -13.35
CA LYS A 64 -18.76 10.20 -12.50
C LYS A 64 -19.71 9.10 -13.01
N ASP A 65 -19.65 8.78 -14.30
CA ASP A 65 -20.45 7.75 -14.96
C ASP A 65 -19.71 6.40 -15.02
N GLY A 66 -18.51 6.31 -14.45
CA GLY A 66 -17.69 5.10 -14.40
C GLY A 66 -16.85 4.81 -15.65
N ARG A 67 -16.82 5.75 -16.62
CA ARG A 67 -16.03 5.62 -17.86
C ARG A 67 -14.56 5.92 -17.58
N ASP A 68 -13.68 5.22 -18.27
CA ASP A 68 -12.24 5.37 -18.06
C ASP A 68 -11.72 6.72 -18.57
N ILE A 69 -10.88 7.36 -17.76
CA ILE A 69 -10.14 8.57 -18.11
C ILE A 69 -8.65 8.23 -18.10
N ALA A 70 -7.99 8.47 -19.23
CA ALA A 70 -6.53 8.40 -19.33
C ALA A 70 -5.92 9.81 -19.23
N TRP A 71 -5.27 10.10 -18.09
CA TRP A 71 -4.57 11.36 -17.88
C TRP A 71 -3.15 11.31 -18.45
N LYS A 72 -2.80 12.29 -19.29
CA LYS A 72 -1.41 12.46 -19.75
C LYS A 72 -0.54 12.99 -18.61
N LYS A 73 0.72 12.58 -18.54
CA LYS A 73 1.67 13.05 -17.52
C LYS A 73 1.78 14.58 -17.46
N SER A 74 1.69 15.26 -18.60
CA SER A 74 1.71 16.73 -18.67
C SER A 74 0.48 17.41 -18.05
N GLN A 75 -0.65 16.71 -17.94
CA GLN A 75 -1.88 17.21 -17.33
C GLN A 75 -1.88 17.07 -15.80
N ILE A 76 -1.11 16.12 -15.26
CA ILE A 76 -1.08 15.82 -13.83
C ILE A 76 -0.14 16.82 -13.14
N GLN A 77 -0.70 17.95 -12.69
CA GLN A 77 0.04 19.02 -12.02
C GLN A 77 -0.64 19.46 -10.72
N ALA A 78 0.13 20.02 -9.78
CA ALA A 78 -0.45 20.68 -8.62
C ALA A 78 -1.29 21.89 -9.09
N GLY A 79 -2.48 22.06 -8.52
CA GLY A 79 -3.45 23.03 -9.01
C GLY A 79 -4.90 22.61 -8.73
N VAL A 80 -5.83 23.32 -9.36
CA VAL A 80 -7.27 22.99 -9.31
C VAL A 80 -7.52 21.70 -10.07
N SER A 81 -8.29 20.79 -9.48
CA SER A 81 -8.67 19.54 -10.12
C SER A 81 -9.49 19.82 -11.39
N PRO A 82 -9.19 19.16 -12.51
CA PRO A 82 -9.96 19.30 -13.74
C PRO A 82 -11.39 18.77 -13.63
N THR A 83 -11.67 17.92 -12.65
CA THR A 83 -12.99 17.30 -12.44
C THR A 83 -13.77 17.90 -11.27
N ASN A 84 -13.14 18.79 -10.48
CA ASN A 84 -13.73 19.45 -9.32
C ASN A 84 -13.09 20.83 -9.10
N ASP A 85 -13.81 21.89 -9.47
CA ASP A 85 -13.35 23.27 -9.39
C ASP A 85 -13.23 23.82 -7.96
N ARG A 86 -13.78 23.10 -6.97
CA ARG A 86 -13.67 23.33 -5.52
C ARG A 86 -12.54 22.55 -4.85
N LEU A 87 -11.77 21.76 -5.61
CA LEU A 87 -10.67 20.96 -5.11
C LEU A 87 -9.33 21.45 -5.65
N PHE A 88 -8.41 21.78 -4.75
CA PHE A 88 -7.03 22.11 -5.07
C PHE A 88 -6.08 21.01 -4.58
N GLY A 89 -5.30 20.41 -5.48
CA GLY A 89 -4.26 19.45 -5.17
C GLY A 89 -2.90 20.12 -5.00
N LEU A 90 -2.33 20.08 -3.79
CA LEU A 90 -1.03 20.67 -3.48
C LEU A 90 0.01 19.61 -3.13
N TYR A 91 0.92 19.34 -4.06
CA TYR A 91 1.98 18.34 -3.93
C TYR A 91 3.23 18.73 -4.72
N GLY A 92 4.33 17.99 -4.57
CA GLY A 92 5.56 18.26 -5.31
C GLY A 92 6.22 19.58 -4.93
N LYS A 93 6.85 20.27 -5.89
CA LYS A 93 7.51 21.57 -5.65
C LYS A 93 6.47 22.68 -5.54
N PHE A 94 6.53 23.48 -4.46
CA PHE A 94 5.66 24.65 -4.29
C PHE A 94 6.29 25.86 -4.97
N THR A 95 6.03 26.01 -6.27
CA THR A 95 6.57 27.10 -7.10
C THR A 95 5.72 28.37 -6.98
N LYS A 96 6.27 29.51 -7.42
CA LYS A 96 5.51 30.78 -7.49
C LYS A 96 4.23 30.64 -8.33
N THR A 97 4.27 29.86 -9.41
CA THR A 97 3.09 29.59 -10.24
C THR A 97 1.99 28.88 -9.46
N VAL A 98 2.33 27.84 -8.70
CA VAL A 98 1.37 27.09 -7.87
C VAL A 98 0.83 27.99 -6.76
N GLN A 99 1.66 28.84 -6.16
CA GLN A 99 1.22 29.81 -5.15
C GLN A 99 0.21 30.82 -5.73
N ILE A 100 0.46 31.36 -6.94
CA ILE A 100 -0.49 32.25 -7.62
C ILE A 100 -1.82 31.54 -7.90
N GLN A 101 -1.78 30.29 -8.37
CA GLN A 101 -2.99 29.50 -8.60
C GLN A 101 -3.76 29.25 -7.30
N LEU A 102 -3.06 28.94 -6.21
CA LEU A 102 -3.67 28.74 -4.89
C LEU A 102 -4.33 30.03 -4.38
N ASN A 103 -3.67 31.18 -4.48
CA ASN A 103 -4.25 32.46 -4.08
C ASN A 103 -5.51 32.79 -4.89
N LYS A 104 -5.49 32.54 -6.21
CA LYS A 104 -6.69 32.67 -7.06
C LYS A 104 -7.81 31.73 -6.66
N PHE A 105 -7.48 30.49 -6.27
CA PHE A 105 -8.46 29.52 -5.79
C PHE A 105 -9.07 29.94 -4.45
N LEU A 106 -8.24 30.41 -3.51
CA LEU A 106 -8.67 30.88 -2.19
C LEU A 106 -9.55 32.13 -2.26
N ALA A 107 -9.34 33.00 -3.26
CA ALA A 107 -10.15 34.19 -3.48
C ALA A 107 -11.55 33.90 -4.05
N LYS A 108 -11.85 32.67 -4.48
CA LYS A 108 -13.19 32.30 -4.98
C LYS A 108 -14.19 32.19 -3.84
N ASP A 109 -15.43 32.56 -4.12
CA ASP A 109 -16.55 32.32 -3.22
C ASP A 109 -16.87 30.83 -3.09
N GLY A 110 -17.49 30.47 -1.96
CA GLY A 110 -17.91 29.10 -1.66
C GLY A 110 -16.88 28.24 -0.94
N VAL A 111 -17.19 26.95 -0.84
CA VAL A 111 -16.44 25.96 -0.06
C VAL A 111 -15.13 25.61 -0.75
N LYS A 112 -14.05 25.58 0.03
CA LYS A 112 -12.67 25.37 -0.43
C LYS A 112 -12.13 24.05 0.12
N LYS A 113 -11.73 23.15 -0.78
CA LYS A 113 -11.06 21.88 -0.44
C LYS A 113 -9.63 21.93 -0.92
N ILE A 114 -8.67 21.72 -0.01
CA ILE A 114 -7.25 21.61 -0.36
C ILE A 114 -6.78 20.24 0.11
N ILE A 115 -6.42 19.37 -0.83
CA ILE A 115 -5.77 18.09 -0.54
C ILE A 115 -4.27 18.24 -0.77
N CYS A 116 -3.45 17.87 0.21
CA CYS A 116 -2.01 18.14 0.16
C CYS A 116 -1.17 17.07 0.83
N THR A 117 0.09 16.92 0.39
CA THR A 117 1.04 16.07 1.10
C THR A 117 1.40 16.68 2.45
N TYR A 118 1.68 15.87 3.48
CA TYR A 118 1.98 16.35 4.84
C TYR A 118 2.96 17.53 4.91
N ASP A 119 3.99 17.54 4.07
CA ASP A 119 5.03 18.59 4.04
C ASP A 119 4.55 19.95 3.50
N LYS A 120 3.28 20.05 3.10
CA LYS A 120 2.66 21.28 2.60
C LYS A 120 1.78 21.98 3.62
N VAL A 121 1.37 21.29 4.69
CA VAL A 121 0.49 21.87 5.73
C VAL A 121 1.13 23.10 6.37
N ASP A 122 2.41 23.00 6.71
CA ASP A 122 3.20 24.10 7.29
C ASP A 122 3.15 25.37 6.42
N LYS A 123 3.37 25.21 5.11
CA LYS A 123 3.35 26.31 4.14
C LYS A 123 1.95 26.86 3.86
N LEU A 124 0.92 26.03 4.01
CA LEU A 124 -0.46 26.46 3.82
C LEU A 124 -0.91 27.40 4.93
N ILE A 125 -0.47 27.16 6.16
CA ILE A 125 -0.81 27.99 7.33
C ILE A 125 -0.38 29.44 7.13
N ASP A 126 0.71 29.70 6.41
CA ASP A 126 1.18 31.06 6.09
C ASP A 126 0.29 31.78 5.05
N LEU A 127 -0.61 31.06 4.37
CA LEU A 127 -1.39 31.55 3.23
C LEU A 127 -2.90 31.56 3.46
N ILE A 128 -3.37 30.95 4.54
CA ILE A 128 -4.80 30.84 4.88
C ILE A 128 -5.03 31.31 6.31
N ASN A 129 -6.28 31.57 6.68
CA ASN A 129 -6.70 31.61 8.07
C ASN A 129 -7.03 30.17 8.54
N PRO A 130 -6.21 29.51 9.38
CA PRO A 130 -6.44 28.11 9.73
C PRO A 130 -7.77 27.88 10.47
N LEU A 131 -8.29 28.89 11.17
CA LEU A 131 -9.56 28.83 11.89
C LEU A 131 -10.80 28.75 10.97
N GLU A 132 -10.64 29.02 9.68
CA GLU A 132 -11.70 28.83 8.67
C GLU A 132 -11.74 27.40 8.14
N PHE A 133 -10.69 26.60 8.37
CA PHE A 133 -10.54 25.26 7.81
C PHE A 133 -10.55 24.18 8.90
N LYS A 134 -11.20 23.06 8.61
CA LYS A 134 -10.98 21.80 9.33
C LYS A 134 -9.77 21.08 8.73
N ILE A 135 -8.99 20.38 9.54
CA ILE A 135 -7.91 19.51 9.05
C ILE A 135 -8.29 18.03 9.19
N LEU A 136 -8.23 17.29 8.08
CA LEU A 136 -8.29 15.84 8.05
C LEU A 136 -6.88 15.32 7.79
N VAL A 137 -6.29 14.61 8.74
CA VAL A 137 -5.02 13.90 8.54
C VAL A 137 -5.36 12.46 8.15
N ASP A 138 -5.39 12.19 6.85
CA ASP A 138 -5.77 10.88 6.30
C ASP A 138 -4.61 9.89 6.34
N GLU A 139 -4.93 8.61 6.48
CA GLU A 139 -3.98 7.52 6.71
C GLU A 139 -3.01 7.83 7.87
N TYR A 140 -3.59 8.25 9.00
CA TYR A 140 -2.91 8.69 10.23
C TYR A 140 -1.80 7.75 10.72
N HIS A 141 -1.95 6.44 10.55
CA HIS A 141 -0.96 5.46 10.99
C HIS A 141 0.42 5.65 10.34
N ASN A 142 0.49 6.35 9.20
CA ASN A 142 1.75 6.74 8.57
C ASN A 142 2.55 7.78 9.34
N LEU A 143 1.93 8.52 10.26
CA LEU A 143 2.68 9.43 11.13
C LEU A 143 3.68 8.65 12.01
N LEU A 144 3.38 7.41 12.38
CA LEU A 144 4.35 6.54 13.04
C LEU A 144 5.27 5.87 12.02
N LYS A 145 4.72 5.16 11.02
CA LYS A 145 5.52 4.36 10.08
C LYS A 145 6.56 5.16 9.30
N GLN A 146 6.23 6.41 8.97
CA GLN A 146 7.12 7.28 8.21
C GLN A 146 8.02 8.16 9.10
N TYR A 147 7.89 8.06 10.43
CA TYR A 147 8.61 8.92 11.37
C TYR A 147 10.12 8.82 11.22
N GLY A 148 10.65 7.62 10.98
CA GLY A 148 12.09 7.37 10.84
C GLY A 148 12.76 8.01 9.63
N PHE A 149 12.00 8.55 8.66
CA PHE A 149 12.54 9.22 7.47
C PHE A 149 11.83 10.53 7.10
N ARG A 150 10.72 10.87 7.77
CA ARG A 150 9.97 12.13 7.60
C ARG A 150 9.77 12.88 8.92
N THR A 151 10.65 12.69 9.90
CA THR A 151 10.58 13.26 11.25
C THR A 151 10.17 14.73 11.26
N LYS A 152 10.88 15.58 10.50
CA LYS A 152 10.59 17.02 10.44
C LYS A 152 9.16 17.31 9.97
N VAL A 153 8.72 16.65 8.91
CA VAL A 153 7.39 16.85 8.33
C VAL A 153 6.29 16.39 9.29
N ILE A 154 6.50 15.27 9.97
CA ILE A 154 5.51 14.73 10.91
C ILE A 154 5.43 15.59 12.16
N ASN A 155 6.57 16.06 12.69
CA ASN A 155 6.59 16.99 13.82
C ASN A 155 5.81 18.27 13.50
N GLN A 156 5.95 18.82 12.29
CA GLN A 156 5.15 19.98 11.86
C GLN A 156 3.64 19.72 11.91
N ILE A 157 3.18 18.52 11.52
CA ILE A 157 1.77 18.15 11.64
C ILE A 157 1.36 18.09 13.12
N ILE A 158 2.14 17.39 13.95
CA ILE A 158 1.89 17.20 15.39
C ILE A 158 1.88 18.54 16.15
N GLU A 159 2.70 19.50 15.75
CA GLU A 159 2.78 20.81 16.38
C GLU A 159 1.62 21.73 15.98
N LYS A 160 1.14 21.62 14.73
CA LYS A 160 0.24 22.63 14.13
C LYS A 160 -1.20 22.19 13.90
N PHE A 161 -1.56 20.91 14.07
CA PHE A 161 -2.93 20.45 13.81
C PHE A 161 -3.99 21.18 14.68
N LYS A 162 -3.61 21.67 15.85
CA LYS A 162 -4.49 22.43 16.77
C LYS A 162 -4.74 23.88 16.33
N CYS A 163 -4.02 24.40 15.33
CA CYS A 163 -4.26 25.74 14.79
C CYS A 163 -5.56 25.82 13.97
N PHE A 164 -6.05 24.69 13.48
CA PHE A 164 -7.23 24.60 12.62
C PHE A 164 -8.55 24.65 13.41
N LYS A 165 -9.66 24.98 12.74
CA LYS A 165 -11.04 25.02 13.31
C LYS A 165 -11.38 23.75 14.11
N SER A 166 -10.98 22.60 13.58
CA SER A 166 -11.02 21.29 14.23
C SER A 166 -10.14 20.30 13.48
N HIS A 167 -9.75 19.20 14.13
CA HIS A 167 -8.92 18.15 13.51
C HIS A 167 -9.58 16.77 13.57
N CYS A 168 -9.32 15.94 12.57
CA CYS A 168 -9.68 14.53 12.57
C CYS A 168 -8.52 13.71 12.00
N PHE A 169 -8.04 12.72 12.76
CA PHE A 169 -7.04 11.75 12.30
C PHE A 169 -7.76 10.51 11.77
N LEU A 170 -7.78 10.33 10.46
CA LEU A 170 -8.54 9.30 9.77
C LEU A 170 -7.65 8.09 9.46
N THR A 171 -8.13 6.89 9.74
CA THR A 171 -7.42 5.65 9.39
C THR A 171 -8.37 4.46 9.33
N ALA A 172 -8.11 3.47 8.48
CA ALA A 172 -8.79 2.17 8.57
C ALA A 172 -8.04 1.21 9.50
N THR A 173 -6.75 1.48 9.70
CA THR A 173 -5.81 0.63 10.40
C THR A 173 -5.13 1.50 11.46
N PRO A 174 -5.72 1.67 12.66
CA PRO A 174 -5.15 2.53 13.68
C PRO A 174 -3.81 2.00 14.16
N ILE A 175 -2.96 2.90 14.67
CA ILE A 175 -1.77 2.52 15.40
C ILE A 175 -2.20 1.65 16.60
N PRO A 176 -1.67 0.42 16.76
CA PRO A 176 -2.01 -0.44 17.89
C PRO A 176 -1.75 0.26 19.21
N GLU A 177 -2.60 0.03 20.21
CA GLU A 177 -2.56 0.75 21.49
C GLU A 177 -1.19 0.70 22.16
N ARG A 178 -0.55 -0.47 22.17
CA ARG A 178 0.81 -0.68 22.70
C ARG A 178 1.92 0.13 22.01
N PHE A 179 1.65 0.64 20.80
CA PHE A 179 2.59 1.45 20.03
C PHE A 179 2.10 2.88 19.85
N LYS A 180 1.02 3.28 20.53
CA LYS A 180 0.38 4.57 20.30
C LYS A 180 1.16 5.66 21.05
N PRO A 181 1.73 6.65 20.34
CA PRO A 181 2.39 7.79 20.98
C PRO A 181 1.42 8.60 21.86
N LYS A 182 1.93 9.19 22.94
CA LYS A 182 1.17 9.93 23.96
C LYS A 182 0.27 11.00 23.36
N VAL A 183 0.77 11.75 22.38
CA VAL A 183 -0.01 12.81 21.71
C VAL A 183 -1.33 12.29 21.12
N PHE A 184 -1.36 11.03 20.70
CA PHE A 184 -2.56 10.38 20.14
C PHE A 184 -3.33 9.57 21.18
N ALA A 185 -2.67 9.02 22.20
CA ALA A 185 -3.30 8.26 23.28
C ALA A 185 -4.31 9.09 24.09
N GLU A 186 -4.07 10.40 24.21
CA GLU A 186 -4.98 11.34 24.91
C GLU A 186 -6.19 11.76 24.06
N MET A 187 -6.21 11.45 22.76
CA MET A 187 -7.29 11.84 21.87
C MET A 187 -8.50 10.90 21.99
N LYS A 188 -9.70 11.46 21.84
CA LYS A 188 -10.92 10.65 21.70
C LYS A 188 -10.82 9.84 20.41
N GLU A 189 -11.04 8.52 20.50
CA GLU A 189 -11.07 7.63 19.35
C GLU A 189 -12.48 7.08 19.12
N TYR A 190 -13.01 7.35 17.93
CA TYR A 190 -14.27 6.81 17.43
C TYR A 190 -13.98 5.67 16.45
N ILE A 191 -14.75 4.59 16.53
CA ILE A 191 -14.69 3.47 15.59
C ILE A 191 -16.04 3.31 14.88
N ALA A 192 -16.00 3.27 13.54
CA ALA A 192 -17.18 3.04 12.72
C ALA A 192 -17.77 1.64 12.99
N ASN A 193 -19.05 1.59 13.37
CA ASN A 193 -19.75 0.34 13.68
C ASN A 193 -20.44 -0.23 12.42
N TRP A 194 -19.65 -0.91 11.58
CA TRP A 194 -20.14 -1.58 10.37
C TRP A 194 -21.07 -2.74 10.70
N GLN A 195 -22.14 -2.90 9.91
CA GLN A 195 -23.05 -4.05 10.02
C GLN A 195 -22.51 -5.26 9.24
N ILE A 196 -21.96 -5.00 8.06
CA ILE A 196 -21.35 -6.03 7.21
C ILE A 196 -19.85 -6.06 7.46
N VAL A 197 -19.28 -7.25 7.61
CA VAL A 197 -17.82 -7.46 7.76
C VAL A 197 -17.29 -8.07 6.46
N ASP A 198 -16.19 -7.52 5.93
CA ASP A 198 -15.55 -8.07 4.73
C ASP A 198 -14.60 -9.22 5.12
N LYS A 199 -14.51 -10.26 4.29
CA LYS A 199 -13.55 -11.36 4.52
C LYS A 199 -12.27 -11.13 3.74
N ILE A 200 -11.12 -11.11 4.41
CA ILE A 200 -9.79 -11.12 3.79
C ILE A 200 -9.20 -12.52 3.90
N THR A 201 -8.80 -13.09 2.77
CA THR A 201 -8.12 -14.39 2.72
C THR A 201 -6.65 -14.21 2.37
N ILE A 202 -5.77 -14.66 3.26
CA ILE A 202 -4.32 -14.70 3.04
C ILE A 202 -3.92 -16.10 2.61
N TYR A 203 -3.10 -16.17 1.57
CA TYR A 203 -2.46 -17.39 1.07
C TYR A 203 -0.97 -17.28 1.36
N PRO A 204 -0.49 -17.83 2.49
CA PRO A 204 0.92 -17.84 2.83
C PRO A 204 1.70 -18.60 1.77
N CYS A 205 2.80 -18.02 1.29
CA CYS A 205 3.73 -18.66 0.37
C CYS A 205 5.15 -18.55 0.95
N PRO A 206 5.47 -19.35 1.99
CA PRO A 206 6.81 -19.41 2.54
C PRO A 206 7.77 -19.96 1.48
N CYS A 207 8.91 -19.28 1.31
CA CYS A 207 9.89 -19.60 0.29
C CYS A 207 11.32 -19.37 0.79
N VAL A 208 12.30 -19.78 -0.03
CA VAL A 208 13.72 -19.53 0.27
C VAL A 208 14.15 -18.14 -0.20
N LYS A 209 13.65 -17.70 -1.37
CA LYS A 209 13.92 -16.37 -1.95
C LYS A 209 12.62 -15.78 -2.49
N ALA A 210 12.19 -14.66 -1.90
CA ALA A 210 10.95 -13.99 -2.27
C ALA A 210 10.97 -13.49 -3.73
N SER A 211 12.07 -12.84 -4.15
CA SER A 211 12.22 -12.33 -5.53
C SER A 211 12.13 -13.45 -6.58
N THR A 212 12.83 -14.57 -6.37
CA THR A 212 12.79 -15.73 -7.27
C THR A 212 11.39 -16.34 -7.35
N THR A 213 10.67 -16.41 -6.22
CA THR A 213 9.29 -16.93 -6.21
C THR A 213 8.34 -16.01 -6.98
N ALA A 214 8.47 -14.69 -6.83
CA ALA A 214 7.73 -13.72 -7.64
C ALA A 214 8.05 -13.85 -9.14
N VAL A 215 9.31 -14.08 -9.50
CA VAL A 215 9.72 -14.36 -10.89
C VAL A 215 9.05 -15.65 -11.40
N ASN A 216 8.95 -16.69 -10.59
CA ASN A 216 8.30 -17.95 -10.98
C ASN A 216 6.79 -17.76 -11.21
N VAL A 217 6.12 -16.94 -10.38
CA VAL A 217 4.73 -16.53 -10.61
C VAL A 217 4.61 -15.86 -11.99
N ILE A 218 5.45 -14.87 -12.29
CA ILE A 218 5.41 -14.15 -13.56
C ILE A 218 5.66 -15.08 -14.75
N LYS A 219 6.64 -15.99 -14.65
CA LYS A 219 6.90 -17.01 -15.67
C LYS A 219 5.68 -17.91 -15.87
N HIS A 220 5.00 -18.31 -14.80
CA HIS A 220 3.78 -19.10 -14.88
C HIS A 220 2.67 -18.34 -15.65
N TYR A 221 2.48 -17.05 -15.38
CA TYR A 221 1.59 -16.20 -16.21
C TYR A 221 2.04 -16.17 -17.67
N LYS A 222 3.33 -15.96 -17.97
CA LYS A 222 3.83 -15.90 -19.35
C LYS A 222 3.61 -17.22 -20.10
N ASP A 223 3.86 -18.34 -19.44
CA ASP A 223 3.76 -19.68 -20.04
C ASP A 223 2.33 -20.17 -20.27
N ASN A 224 1.37 -19.71 -19.44
CA ASN A 224 0.01 -20.24 -19.43
C ASN A 224 -1.06 -19.19 -19.81
N GLY A 225 -0.69 -17.92 -19.95
CA GLY A 225 -1.64 -16.82 -20.18
C GLY A 225 -2.39 -16.35 -18.92
N HIS A 226 -2.37 -17.12 -17.84
CA HIS A 226 -3.07 -16.82 -16.60
C HIS A 226 -2.43 -17.55 -15.39
N PHE A 227 -2.85 -17.19 -14.19
CA PHE A 227 -2.58 -17.91 -12.95
C PHE A 227 -3.89 -18.47 -12.40
N VAL A 228 -3.88 -19.68 -11.85
CA VAL A 228 -5.08 -20.31 -11.29
C VAL A 228 -4.94 -20.41 -9.78
N LEU A 229 -5.88 -19.81 -9.05
CA LEU A 229 -5.98 -19.95 -7.60
C LEU A 229 -7.42 -20.32 -7.23
N ASP A 230 -7.59 -21.37 -6.43
CA ASP A 230 -8.89 -21.97 -6.09
C ASP A 230 -9.76 -22.28 -7.33
N GLY A 231 -9.14 -22.70 -8.43
CA GLY A 231 -9.83 -22.99 -9.69
C GLY A 231 -10.27 -21.77 -10.50
N ILE A 232 -10.01 -20.55 -10.02
CA ILE A 232 -10.36 -19.28 -10.70
C ILE A 232 -9.13 -18.74 -11.44
N LYS A 233 -9.33 -18.22 -12.66
CA LYS A 233 -8.27 -17.65 -13.48
C LYS A 233 -8.06 -16.16 -13.20
N SER A 234 -6.81 -15.80 -12.99
CA SER A 234 -6.32 -14.42 -12.93
C SER A 234 -5.49 -14.13 -14.17
N GLU A 235 -5.77 -13.04 -14.87
CA GLU A 235 -5.02 -12.63 -16.08
C GLU A 235 -4.04 -11.48 -15.81
N GLU A 236 -4.30 -10.73 -14.73
CA GLU A 236 -3.50 -9.59 -14.26
C GLU A 236 -2.94 -9.85 -12.85
N ALA A 237 -1.84 -9.20 -12.50
CA ALA A 237 -1.25 -9.35 -11.17
C ALA A 237 -0.69 -8.02 -10.65
N TYR A 238 -0.90 -7.76 -9.36
CA TYR A 238 -0.33 -6.64 -8.64
C TYR A 238 0.68 -7.15 -7.62
N PHE A 239 1.94 -6.78 -7.79
CA PHE A 239 3.05 -7.10 -6.90
C PHE A 239 3.35 -5.91 -6.00
N PHE A 240 3.04 -6.04 -4.72
CA PHE A 240 3.36 -5.07 -3.68
C PHE A 240 4.74 -5.41 -3.10
N VAL A 241 5.73 -4.62 -3.49
CA VAL A 241 7.15 -4.84 -3.16
C VAL A 241 7.75 -3.51 -2.72
N ASN A 242 8.07 -3.37 -1.43
CA ASN A 242 8.57 -2.09 -0.90
C ASN A 242 10.09 -1.91 -1.09
N SER A 243 10.58 -2.20 -2.30
CA SER A 243 11.98 -2.07 -2.68
C SER A 243 12.11 -1.92 -4.19
N VAL A 244 12.52 -0.72 -4.65
CA VAL A 244 12.74 -0.45 -6.08
C VAL A 244 13.85 -1.34 -6.66
N ARG A 245 14.85 -1.69 -5.84
CA ARG A 245 15.94 -2.59 -6.25
C ARG A 245 15.43 -4.01 -6.50
N GLU A 246 14.58 -4.53 -5.63
CA GLU A 246 14.00 -5.86 -5.82
C GLU A 246 13.00 -5.89 -6.98
N ILE A 247 12.21 -4.83 -7.16
CA ILE A 247 11.37 -4.68 -8.36
C ILE A 247 12.25 -4.81 -9.61
N LYS A 248 13.37 -4.06 -9.69
CA LYS A 248 14.29 -4.14 -10.82
C LYS A 248 14.85 -5.55 -11.04
N GLU A 249 15.20 -6.25 -9.97
CA GLU A 249 15.69 -7.62 -10.02
C GLU A 249 14.63 -8.58 -10.59
N ILE A 250 13.39 -8.51 -10.08
CA ILE A 250 12.26 -9.34 -10.55
C ILE A 250 12.01 -9.07 -12.03
N LEU A 251 11.93 -7.81 -12.45
CA LEU A 251 11.70 -7.42 -13.84
C LEU A 251 12.77 -7.98 -14.79
N LYS A 252 14.05 -7.88 -14.40
CA LYS A 252 15.19 -8.41 -15.19
C LYS A 252 15.15 -9.94 -15.28
N GLN A 253 14.97 -10.63 -14.16
CA GLN A 253 14.96 -12.10 -14.13
C GLN A 253 13.74 -12.71 -14.84
N ALA A 254 12.60 -12.01 -14.82
CA ALA A 254 11.38 -12.39 -15.53
C ALA A 254 11.39 -11.97 -17.02
N LYS A 255 12.41 -11.20 -17.45
CA LYS A 255 12.52 -10.64 -18.81
C LYS A 255 11.24 -9.90 -19.21
N LEU A 256 10.79 -9.00 -18.33
CA LEU A 256 9.65 -8.12 -18.61
C LEU A 256 10.10 -6.90 -19.41
N THR A 257 9.21 -6.37 -20.26
CA THR A 257 9.38 -5.09 -20.97
C THR A 257 8.42 -4.03 -20.41
N ASN A 258 8.63 -2.77 -20.81
CA ASN A 258 7.69 -1.69 -20.44
C ASN A 258 6.26 -1.98 -20.89
N ASP A 259 6.02 -2.68 -22.00
CA ASP A 259 4.66 -2.99 -22.46
C ASP A 259 3.94 -4.00 -21.55
N GLU A 260 4.70 -4.87 -20.87
CA GLU A 260 4.16 -5.89 -19.97
C GLU A 260 3.97 -5.39 -18.53
N CYS A 261 4.75 -4.38 -18.10
CA CYS A 261 4.77 -3.94 -16.70
C CYS A 261 4.46 -2.46 -16.46
N ARG A 262 3.71 -2.19 -15.39
CA ARG A 262 3.45 -0.85 -14.84
C ARG A 262 4.14 -0.75 -13.49
N ILE A 263 4.91 0.32 -13.24
CA ILE A 263 5.65 0.50 -11.98
C ILE A 263 5.18 1.78 -11.30
N ILE A 264 4.71 1.66 -10.06
CA ILE A 264 4.19 2.76 -9.24
C ILE A 264 5.10 2.90 -8.01
N CYS A 265 6.03 3.85 -8.09
CA CYS A 265 6.96 4.20 -7.01
C CYS A 265 7.22 5.71 -6.98
N ALA A 266 8.01 6.18 -6.01
CA ALA A 266 8.38 7.61 -5.94
C ALA A 266 9.12 8.02 -7.21
N ASP A 267 8.64 9.09 -7.84
CA ASP A 267 9.17 9.62 -9.10
C ASP A 267 10.30 10.60 -8.76
N ASP A 268 11.47 10.04 -8.44
CA ASP A 268 12.69 10.76 -8.06
C ASP A 268 13.91 10.24 -8.85
N GLU A 269 14.95 11.07 -8.93
CA GLU A 269 16.16 10.78 -9.72
C GLU A 269 16.83 9.46 -9.31
N MET A 270 16.83 9.15 -8.01
CA MET A 270 17.43 7.94 -7.47
C MET A 270 16.67 6.69 -7.91
N ASN A 271 15.34 6.74 -7.99
CA ASN A 271 14.53 5.63 -8.47
C ASN A 271 14.58 5.48 -9.99
N HIS A 272 14.68 6.58 -10.74
CA HIS A 272 14.99 6.53 -12.18
C HIS A 272 16.30 5.81 -12.44
N TYR A 273 17.35 6.14 -11.70
CA TYR A 273 18.64 5.46 -11.78
C TYR A 273 18.53 3.96 -11.47
N LYS A 274 17.83 3.59 -10.37
CA LYS A 274 17.64 2.17 -10.02
C LYS A 274 16.83 1.39 -11.06
N LEU A 275 15.89 2.05 -11.76
CA LEU A 275 14.99 1.41 -12.71
C LEU A 275 15.45 1.48 -14.16
N GLU A 276 16.56 2.14 -14.47
CA GLU A 276 17.15 2.36 -15.81
C GLU A 276 16.74 1.31 -16.85
N GLY A 277 16.00 1.71 -17.88
CA GLY A 277 15.40 0.81 -18.88
C GLY A 277 13.95 0.39 -18.58
N PHE A 278 13.37 0.85 -17.46
CA PHE A 278 11.94 0.75 -17.16
C PHE A 278 11.34 2.12 -16.83
N GLU A 279 10.08 2.32 -17.21
CA GLU A 279 9.35 3.56 -17.00
C GLU A 279 8.61 3.57 -15.65
N ILE A 280 8.81 4.64 -14.88
CA ILE A 280 7.99 4.94 -13.70
C ILE A 280 6.68 5.58 -14.14
N SER A 281 5.57 5.08 -13.62
CA SER A 281 4.20 5.47 -13.94
C SER A 281 3.40 5.87 -12.70
N SER A 282 2.17 6.35 -12.90
CA SER A 282 1.20 6.67 -11.84
C SER A 282 0.09 5.61 -11.75
N SER A 283 -0.67 5.67 -10.66
CA SER A 283 -1.88 4.86 -10.45
C SER A 283 -2.98 5.12 -11.48
N THR A 284 -2.95 6.28 -12.11
CA THR A 284 -3.91 6.72 -13.14
C THR A 284 -3.50 6.31 -14.56
N ALA A 285 -2.30 5.74 -14.72
CA ALA A 285 -1.84 5.21 -16.01
C ALA A 285 -2.59 3.91 -16.37
N PRO A 286 -2.76 3.61 -17.67
CA PRO A 286 -3.41 2.38 -18.12
C PRO A 286 -2.84 1.14 -17.43
N VAL A 287 -3.74 0.24 -17.02
CA VAL A 287 -3.35 -1.01 -16.37
C VAL A 287 -2.55 -1.86 -17.35
N LYS A 288 -1.50 -2.51 -16.85
CA LYS A 288 -0.72 -3.51 -17.57
C LYS A 288 -0.83 -4.83 -16.82
N ARG A 289 -0.52 -5.92 -17.53
CA ARG A 289 -0.61 -7.29 -17.03
C ARG A 289 0.07 -7.48 -15.68
N PHE A 290 1.24 -6.88 -15.50
CA PHE A 290 1.97 -6.89 -14.23
C PHE A 290 2.11 -5.46 -13.69
N THR A 291 1.50 -5.17 -12.54
CA THR A 291 1.71 -3.90 -11.85
C THR A 291 2.60 -4.11 -10.64
N PHE A 292 3.66 -3.33 -10.50
CA PHE A 292 4.54 -3.31 -9.33
C PHE A 292 4.31 -2.04 -8.53
N VAL A 293 4.10 -2.18 -7.22
CA VAL A 293 3.69 -1.08 -6.34
C VAL A 293 4.63 -1.05 -5.13
N THR A 294 5.17 0.12 -4.80
CA THR A 294 5.86 0.36 -3.51
C THR A 294 4.92 1.02 -2.50
N CYS A 295 5.38 1.27 -1.27
CA CYS A 295 4.57 1.90 -0.21
C CYS A 295 3.96 3.26 -0.60
N LYS A 296 4.42 3.90 -1.69
CA LYS A 296 3.82 5.11 -2.26
C LYS A 296 2.31 4.95 -2.54
N ALA A 297 1.86 3.74 -2.85
CA ALA A 297 0.48 3.47 -3.28
C ALA A 297 -0.10 2.18 -2.70
N PHE A 298 0.32 1.81 -1.49
CA PHE A 298 -0.30 0.72 -0.71
C PHE A 298 -1.69 1.13 -0.18
N GLU A 299 -1.89 2.43 -0.02
CA GLU A 299 -3.05 3.05 0.60
C GLU A 299 -3.52 4.26 -0.20
N GLY A 300 -4.73 4.73 0.06
CA GLY A 300 -5.29 5.94 -0.56
C GLY A 300 -5.55 5.93 -2.08
N VAL A 301 -5.08 4.91 -2.79
CA VAL A 301 -5.22 4.76 -4.24
C VAL A 301 -6.31 3.76 -4.59
N ASP A 302 -7.07 4.02 -5.66
CA ASP A 302 -8.12 3.13 -6.15
C ASP A 302 -7.67 2.44 -7.45
N TYR A 303 -7.60 1.10 -7.46
CA TYR A 303 -7.32 0.28 -8.65
C TYR A 303 -8.59 -0.44 -9.14
N TYR A 304 -8.68 -0.63 -10.45
CA TYR A 304 -9.81 -1.29 -11.11
C TYR A 304 -9.28 -2.42 -11.99
N SER A 305 -9.79 -3.63 -11.79
CA SER A 305 -9.47 -4.83 -12.57
C SER A 305 -10.49 -5.90 -12.25
N GLU A 306 -10.96 -6.63 -13.27
CA GLU A 306 -11.91 -7.75 -13.13
C GLU A 306 -11.25 -9.05 -12.68
N THR A 307 -9.93 -9.20 -12.86
CA THR A 307 -9.25 -10.48 -12.64
C THR A 307 -7.96 -10.39 -11.83
N ALA A 308 -7.47 -9.18 -11.52
CA ALA A 308 -6.20 -9.02 -10.84
C ALA A 308 -6.18 -9.65 -9.45
N ILE A 309 -5.11 -10.38 -9.17
CA ILE A 309 -4.76 -10.86 -7.84
C ILE A 309 -3.58 -10.06 -7.25
N CYS A 310 -3.59 -9.88 -5.92
CA CYS A 310 -2.54 -9.21 -5.18
C CYS A 310 -1.49 -10.21 -4.66
N PHE A 311 -0.22 -9.95 -4.98
CA PHE A 311 0.94 -10.60 -4.41
C PHE A 311 1.71 -9.61 -3.55
N ILE A 312 1.96 -9.94 -2.29
CA ILE A 312 2.89 -9.22 -1.43
C ILE A 312 4.21 -9.97 -1.44
N VAL A 313 5.32 -9.25 -1.58
CA VAL A 313 6.67 -9.83 -1.58
C VAL A 313 7.48 -9.21 -0.45
N SER A 314 7.82 -10.01 0.55
CA SER A 314 8.61 -9.60 1.72
C SER A 314 9.83 -10.48 1.90
N ASP A 315 11.01 -9.87 1.84
CA ASP A 315 12.28 -10.54 2.08
C ASP A 315 12.76 -10.29 3.53
N GLY A 316 12.83 -11.35 4.33
CA GLY A 316 13.38 -11.33 5.69
C GLY A 316 14.80 -10.75 5.81
N TYR A 317 15.59 -10.78 4.73
CA TYR A 317 16.92 -10.18 4.67
C TYR A 317 16.90 -8.68 4.37
N ASN A 318 15.78 -8.14 3.87
CA ASN A 318 15.60 -6.72 3.59
C ASN A 318 14.44 -6.13 4.42
N LYS A 319 14.79 -5.53 5.56
CA LYS A 319 13.85 -4.91 6.51
C LYS A 319 12.84 -3.93 5.87
N HIS A 320 13.21 -3.26 4.78
CA HIS A 320 12.32 -2.31 4.11
C HIS A 320 11.12 -2.97 3.41
N THR A 321 11.22 -4.25 3.07
CA THR A 321 10.15 -5.02 2.39
C THR A 321 9.19 -5.72 3.33
N LEU A 322 9.51 -5.76 4.61
CA LEU A 322 8.63 -6.32 5.62
C LEU A 322 7.40 -5.41 5.75
N ILE A 323 6.24 -6.03 5.66
CA ILE A 323 4.97 -5.34 5.78
C ILE A 323 4.35 -5.62 7.14
N SER A 324 3.54 -4.70 7.65
CA SER A 324 2.76 -4.96 8.85
C SER A 324 1.48 -5.71 8.50
N ILE A 325 1.25 -6.80 9.21
CA ILE A 325 0.08 -7.66 8.99
C ILE A 325 -1.24 -6.96 9.35
N ASP A 326 -1.19 -6.05 10.34
CA ASP A 326 -2.32 -5.35 10.93
C ASP A 326 -2.62 -4.00 10.23
N MET A 327 -1.63 -3.39 9.58
CA MET A 327 -1.80 -2.11 8.88
C MET A 327 -1.65 -2.22 7.36
N ASP A 328 -0.57 -2.82 6.85
CA ASP A 328 -0.33 -2.82 5.40
C ASP A 328 -1.29 -3.76 4.64
N ILE A 329 -1.57 -4.94 5.19
CA ILE A 329 -2.40 -5.93 4.49
C ILE A 329 -3.84 -5.44 4.30
N PRO A 330 -4.55 -4.91 5.31
CA PRO A 330 -5.89 -4.35 5.08
C PRO A 330 -5.89 -3.17 4.11
N GLN A 331 -4.81 -2.36 4.12
CA GLN A 331 -4.63 -1.27 3.16
C GLN A 331 -4.52 -1.80 1.74
N ILE A 332 -3.67 -2.81 1.50
CA ILE A 332 -3.48 -3.47 0.21
C ILE A 332 -4.77 -4.18 -0.25
N ALA A 333 -5.45 -4.91 0.63
CA ALA A 333 -6.67 -5.65 0.33
C ALA A 333 -7.77 -4.72 -0.21
N GLY A 334 -7.90 -3.52 0.33
CA GLY A 334 -8.93 -2.57 -0.11
C GLY A 334 -8.63 -1.82 -1.40
N ARG A 335 -7.51 -2.07 -2.08
CA ARG A 335 -7.09 -1.28 -3.25
C ARG A 335 -7.82 -1.68 -4.53
N ILE A 336 -8.17 -2.95 -4.71
CA ILE A 336 -8.96 -3.39 -5.87
C ILE A 336 -10.44 -3.11 -5.59
N ARG A 337 -11.00 -2.13 -6.29
CA ARG A 337 -12.35 -1.59 -6.05
C ARG A 337 -13.45 -2.31 -6.83
N THR A 338 -13.07 -3.01 -7.89
CA THR A 338 -13.98 -3.80 -8.72
C THR A 338 -14.64 -4.90 -7.89
N LYS A 339 -15.94 -4.78 -7.62
CA LYS A 339 -16.70 -5.71 -6.78
C LYS A 339 -16.82 -7.12 -7.39
N SER A 340 -16.89 -7.19 -8.72
CA SER A 340 -16.97 -8.43 -9.50
C SER A 340 -15.67 -9.22 -9.52
N ASN A 341 -14.54 -8.62 -9.14
CA ASN A 341 -13.25 -9.32 -9.13
C ASN A 341 -13.24 -10.37 -8.00
N PRO A 342 -13.10 -11.67 -8.31
CA PRO A 342 -13.15 -12.75 -7.32
C PRO A 342 -11.93 -12.79 -6.39
N PHE A 343 -10.86 -12.07 -6.72
CA PHE A 343 -9.63 -11.97 -5.96
C PHE A 343 -9.50 -10.68 -5.15
N ARG A 344 -10.48 -9.76 -5.20
CA ARG A 344 -10.36 -8.43 -4.57
C ARG A 344 -9.98 -8.45 -3.08
N ASN A 345 -10.34 -9.52 -2.35
CA ASN A 345 -9.97 -9.71 -0.94
C ASN A 345 -9.05 -10.92 -0.71
N LYS A 346 -8.41 -11.45 -1.76
CA LYS A 346 -7.47 -12.57 -1.71
C LYS A 346 -6.05 -12.06 -1.93
N ILE A 347 -5.15 -12.36 -1.00
CA ILE A 347 -3.76 -11.90 -1.06
C ILE A 347 -2.84 -13.11 -0.93
N VAL A 348 -1.96 -13.27 -1.91
CA VAL A 348 -0.84 -14.19 -1.80
C VAL A 348 0.34 -13.47 -1.17
N HIS A 349 0.82 -13.93 -0.02
CA HIS A 349 1.99 -13.35 0.62
C HIS A 349 3.20 -14.26 0.44
N ILE A 350 4.09 -13.85 -0.47
CA ILE A 350 5.38 -14.49 -0.72
C ILE A 350 6.37 -13.92 0.28
N PHE A 351 6.89 -14.78 1.15
CA PHE A 351 7.84 -14.34 2.16
C PHE A 351 8.90 -15.40 2.45
N ASN A 352 10.03 -14.92 2.95
CA ASN A 352 11.05 -15.73 3.60
C ASN A 352 11.38 -15.09 4.95
N ALA A 353 11.56 -15.92 5.98
CA ALA A 353 12.01 -15.45 7.28
C ALA A 353 13.54 -15.45 7.34
N LYS A 354 14.11 -14.49 8.06
CA LYS A 354 15.54 -14.49 8.38
C LYS A 354 15.74 -15.21 9.70
N ALA A 355 16.53 -16.28 9.71
CA ALA A 355 17.00 -16.88 10.96
C ALA A 355 17.73 -15.82 11.79
N VAL A 356 17.21 -15.52 12.98
CA VAL A 356 17.81 -14.55 13.89
C VAL A 356 18.72 -15.31 14.87
N ASN A 357 20.03 -15.07 14.81
CA ASN A 357 21.00 -15.75 15.68
C ASN A 357 20.87 -15.34 17.16
N TYR A 358 20.29 -14.16 17.43
CA TYR A 358 20.08 -13.64 18.78
C TYR A 358 18.66 -13.09 18.89
N TYR A 359 17.79 -13.84 19.56
CA TYR A 359 16.43 -13.44 19.83
C TYR A 359 16.41 -12.48 21.02
N VAL A 360 15.90 -11.27 20.81
CA VAL A 360 15.58 -10.32 21.88
C VAL A 360 14.07 -10.38 22.08
N PRO A 361 13.60 -10.97 23.18
CA PRO A 361 12.19 -10.93 23.57
C PRO A 361 11.63 -9.50 23.57
N PHE A 362 10.32 -9.38 23.36
CA PHE A 362 9.69 -8.07 23.22
C PHE A 362 9.70 -7.26 24.52
N ASP A 363 9.44 -7.92 25.66
CA ASP A 363 9.51 -7.36 27.01
C ASP A 363 10.90 -6.77 27.35
N VAL A 364 11.97 -7.47 26.98
CA VAL A 364 13.35 -6.97 27.14
C VAL A 364 13.59 -5.70 26.33
N MET A 365 13.00 -5.62 25.13
CA MET A 365 13.08 -4.42 24.30
C MET A 365 12.24 -3.27 24.90
N GLU A 366 11.07 -3.56 25.47
CA GLU A 366 10.24 -2.58 26.17
C GLU A 366 10.97 -1.98 27.37
N GLU A 367 11.58 -2.81 28.22
CA GLU A 367 12.37 -2.36 29.38
C GLU A 367 13.52 -1.45 28.94
N ARG A 368 14.28 -1.86 27.92
CA ARG A 368 15.37 -1.05 27.38
C ARG A 368 14.90 0.31 26.87
N ILE A 369 13.79 0.36 26.14
CA ILE A 369 13.26 1.62 25.60
C ILE A 369 12.74 2.51 26.72
N GLU A 370 12.14 1.93 27.76
CA GLU A 370 11.67 2.69 28.93
C GLU A 370 12.85 3.30 29.71
N ASP A 371 13.96 2.59 29.84
CA ASP A 371 15.21 3.13 30.43
C ASP A 371 15.81 4.28 29.60
N GLU A 372 15.83 4.13 28.27
CA GLU A 372 16.27 5.18 27.34
C GLU A 372 15.36 6.43 27.47
N LEU A 373 14.04 6.24 27.57
CA LEU A 373 13.06 7.31 27.79
C LEU A 373 13.20 7.96 29.18
N ALA A 374 13.45 7.17 30.24
CA ALA A 374 13.67 7.69 31.59
C ALA A 374 14.92 8.57 31.64
N THR A 375 15.98 8.16 30.94
CA THR A 375 17.20 8.97 30.78
C THR A 375 16.93 10.23 29.98
N ALA A 376 16.17 10.14 28.89
CA ALA A 376 15.76 11.31 28.11
C ALA A 376 14.93 12.30 28.93
N ARG A 377 14.02 11.82 29.78
CA ARG A 377 13.22 12.67 30.69
C ARG A 377 14.11 13.45 31.66
N ARG A 378 15.04 12.78 32.33
CA ARG A 378 16.01 13.45 33.24
C ARG A 378 16.85 14.50 32.51
N ARG A 379 17.36 14.16 31.32
CA ARG A 379 18.15 15.09 30.49
C ARG A 379 17.31 16.29 30.02
N MET A 380 16.07 16.06 29.59
CA MET A 380 15.13 17.11 29.21
C MET A 380 14.86 18.09 30.36
N GLU A 381 14.65 17.60 31.58
CA GLU A 381 14.45 18.44 32.76
C GLU A 381 15.67 19.32 33.06
N GLN A 382 16.88 18.76 32.94
CA GLN A 382 18.12 19.51 33.10
C GLN A 382 18.25 20.62 32.04
N LEU A 383 18.03 20.28 30.77
CA LEU A 383 18.11 21.23 29.66
C LEU A 383 17.09 22.38 29.79
N ASN A 384 15.90 22.10 30.30
CA ASN A 384 14.88 23.12 30.52
C ASN A 384 15.18 24.04 31.72
N ARG A 385 16.11 23.68 32.60
CA ARG A 385 16.61 24.53 33.69
C ARG A 385 17.90 25.26 33.33
N GLU A 386 18.55 24.85 32.24
CA GLU A 386 19.79 25.45 31.79
C GLU A 386 19.55 26.88 31.28
N THR A 387 20.43 27.79 31.66
CA THR A 387 20.37 29.21 31.31
C THR A 387 21.51 29.63 30.37
N ASP A 388 22.57 28.83 30.27
CA ASP A 388 23.67 29.09 29.34
C ASP A 388 23.26 28.76 27.89
N ILE A 389 23.06 29.83 27.12
CA ILE A 389 22.68 29.77 25.70
C ILE A 389 23.72 29.01 24.87
N LYS A 390 25.02 29.04 25.21
CA LYS A 390 26.06 28.30 24.47
C LYS A 390 25.90 26.80 24.66
N ILE A 391 25.59 26.35 25.87
CA ILE A 391 25.30 24.94 26.17
C ILE A 391 24.06 24.51 25.39
N LEU A 392 22.97 25.27 25.47
CA LEU A 392 21.74 24.96 24.74
C LEU A 392 21.95 24.89 23.23
N LYS A 393 22.71 25.82 22.65
CA LYS A 393 23.07 25.79 21.21
C LYS A 393 23.93 24.60 20.84
N GLN A 394 24.82 24.15 21.73
CA GLN A 394 25.61 22.95 21.50
C GLN A 394 24.73 21.70 21.51
N GLN A 395 23.77 21.64 22.43
CA GLN A 395 22.80 20.55 22.54
C GLN A 395 21.86 20.49 21.33
N ASP A 396 21.37 21.65 20.86
CA ASP A 396 20.57 21.72 19.64
C ASP A 396 21.31 21.13 18.44
N LYS A 397 22.60 21.46 18.28
CA LYS A 397 23.45 20.88 17.22
C LYS A 397 23.67 19.37 17.39
N GLU A 398 23.74 18.87 18.63
CA GLU A 398 23.84 17.42 18.90
C GLU A 398 22.55 16.72 18.46
N PHE A 399 21.39 17.24 18.84
CA PHE A 399 20.09 16.67 18.45
C PHE A 399 19.85 16.75 16.95
N GLU A 400 20.25 17.85 16.28
CA GLU A 400 20.23 17.95 14.82
C GLU A 400 21.07 16.86 14.15
N ARG A 401 22.24 16.54 14.72
CA ARG A 401 23.11 15.45 14.23
C ARG A 401 22.53 14.07 14.47
N LEU A 402 21.93 13.84 15.65
CA LEU A 402 21.27 12.58 15.99
C LEU A 402 20.00 12.36 15.13
N GLY A 403 19.36 13.45 14.72
CA GLY A 403 18.22 13.46 13.81
C GLY A 403 17.09 12.56 14.30
N VAL A 404 16.82 11.49 13.55
CA VAL A 404 15.67 10.59 13.82
C VAL A 404 15.86 9.69 15.04
N HIS A 405 17.06 9.68 15.64
CA HIS A 405 17.42 8.82 16.75
C HIS A 405 17.33 9.50 18.12
N THR A 406 17.09 10.82 18.18
CA THR A 406 16.97 11.53 19.46
C THR A 406 15.59 11.33 20.10
N TYR A 407 15.59 11.04 21.40
CA TYR A 407 14.40 11.01 22.25
C TYR A 407 14.04 12.38 22.83
N ILE A 408 14.73 13.44 22.42
CA ILE A 408 14.48 14.82 22.86
C ILE A 408 14.30 15.68 21.62
N ILE A 409 13.22 16.44 21.60
CA ILE A 409 12.92 17.46 20.59
C ILE A 409 12.78 18.81 21.27
N LYS A 410 12.91 19.89 20.49
CA LYS A 410 12.69 21.25 20.96
C LYS A 410 11.45 21.83 20.30
N LYS A 411 10.49 22.25 21.11
CA LYS A 411 9.20 22.80 20.70
C LYS A 411 8.95 24.10 21.45
N ASP A 412 8.62 25.17 20.73
CA ASP A 412 8.32 26.49 21.30
C ASP A 412 9.38 26.97 22.32
N GLY A 413 10.66 26.67 22.04
CA GLY A 413 11.80 27.03 22.88
C GLY A 413 12.06 26.11 24.08
N ARG A 414 11.22 25.10 24.32
CA ARG A 414 11.37 24.11 25.41
C ARG A 414 11.74 22.74 24.88
N TYR A 415 12.51 21.99 25.65
CA TYR A 415 12.82 20.60 25.35
C TYR A 415 11.68 19.70 25.82
N GLU A 416 11.30 18.73 24.99
CA GLU A 416 10.26 17.74 25.26
C GLU A 416 10.77 16.35 24.92
N VAL A 417 10.23 15.33 25.58
CA VAL A 417 10.54 13.94 25.26
C VAL A 417 9.78 13.52 24.01
N ASN A 418 10.51 12.94 23.06
CA ASN A 418 9.99 12.44 21.80
C ASN A 418 9.72 10.94 21.89
N ASP A 419 8.52 10.58 22.33
CA ASP A 419 8.11 9.19 22.45
C ASP A 419 7.75 8.55 21.09
N MET A 420 7.56 9.33 20.02
CA MET A 420 7.36 8.81 18.65
C MET A 420 8.52 7.88 18.22
N VAL A 421 9.77 8.25 18.55
CA VAL A 421 10.96 7.43 18.23
C VAL A 421 10.93 6.11 18.99
N ALA A 422 10.56 6.14 20.27
CA ALA A 422 10.42 4.94 21.09
C ALA A 422 9.36 4.00 20.51
N GLN A 423 8.17 4.53 20.24
CA GLN A 423 7.08 3.75 19.66
C GLN A 423 7.42 3.18 18.29
N LEU A 424 8.14 3.94 17.45
CA LEU A 424 8.61 3.45 16.16
C LEU A 424 9.59 2.28 16.33
N LYS A 425 10.54 2.39 17.26
CA LYS A 425 11.53 1.32 17.53
C LYS A 425 10.85 0.05 18.03
N LEU A 426 9.91 0.16 18.97
CA LEU A 426 9.12 -0.97 19.47
C LEU A 426 8.33 -1.64 18.34
N TYR A 427 7.66 -0.84 17.52
CA TYR A 427 6.89 -1.34 16.39
C TYR A 427 7.76 -2.03 15.33
N GLN A 428 8.92 -1.46 15.00
CA GLN A 428 9.89 -2.06 14.07
C GLN A 428 10.48 -3.36 14.64
N HIS A 429 10.74 -3.40 15.94
CA HIS A 429 11.22 -4.60 16.64
C HIS A 429 10.15 -5.70 16.60
N TRP A 430 8.91 -5.37 16.93
CA TRP A 430 7.79 -6.31 16.83
C TRP A 430 7.66 -6.91 15.43
N THR A 431 7.65 -6.07 14.40
CA THR A 431 7.52 -6.53 13.01
C THR A 431 8.69 -7.43 12.62
N THR A 432 9.93 -6.99 12.88
CA THR A 432 11.13 -7.68 12.37
C THR A 432 11.49 -8.93 13.19
N HIS A 433 11.40 -8.84 14.52
CA HIS A 433 12.00 -9.81 15.45
C HIS A 433 10.96 -10.67 16.17
N ILE A 434 9.68 -10.33 16.10
CA ILE A 434 8.59 -11.15 16.65
C ILE A 434 7.80 -11.79 15.50
N VAL A 435 7.25 -10.99 14.59
CA VAL A 435 6.41 -11.48 13.49
C VAL A 435 7.22 -12.21 12.42
N TYR A 436 8.28 -11.60 11.90
CA TYR A 436 9.10 -12.18 10.82
C TYR A 436 10.29 -13.04 11.31
N ARG A 437 10.28 -13.46 12.58
CA ARG A 437 11.38 -14.27 13.16
C ARG A 437 11.50 -15.66 12.51
N SER A 438 10.36 -16.23 12.10
CA SER A 438 10.27 -17.51 11.41
C SER A 438 8.99 -17.55 10.56
N SER A 439 8.90 -18.52 9.66
CA SER A 439 7.68 -18.71 8.85
C SER A 439 6.48 -19.09 9.71
N GLU A 440 6.71 -19.88 10.76
CA GLU A 440 5.70 -20.34 11.71
C GLU A 440 5.16 -19.17 12.53
N ALA A 441 6.03 -18.27 13.00
CA ALA A 441 5.64 -17.10 13.77
C ALA A 441 4.80 -16.11 12.95
N LEU A 442 5.10 -15.92 11.66
CA LEU A 442 4.25 -15.08 10.80
C LEU A 442 2.87 -15.74 10.58
N GLN A 443 2.82 -17.07 10.41
CA GLN A 443 1.55 -17.79 10.31
C GLN A 443 0.75 -17.77 11.62
N GLU A 444 1.41 -17.86 12.76
CA GLU A 444 0.81 -17.70 14.09
C GLU A 444 0.25 -16.28 14.26
N ALA A 445 1.03 -15.26 13.89
CA ALA A 445 0.58 -13.88 13.94
C ALA A 445 -0.65 -13.63 13.06
N TYR A 446 -0.79 -14.31 11.92
CA TYR A 446 -2.03 -14.30 11.15
C TYR A 446 -3.21 -14.91 11.90
N LYS A 447 -2.99 -16.06 12.57
CA LYS A 447 -4.04 -16.73 13.36
C LYS A 447 -4.50 -15.84 14.51
N GLU A 448 -3.57 -15.21 15.23
CA GLU A 448 -3.87 -14.23 16.28
C GLU A 448 -4.66 -13.03 15.77
N LEU A 449 -4.27 -12.49 14.62
CA LEU A 449 -5.01 -11.41 13.97
C LEU A 449 -6.45 -11.82 13.65
N GLY A 450 -6.67 -13.06 13.20
CA GLY A 450 -8.00 -13.61 12.93
C GLY A 450 -8.84 -13.89 14.18
N MET A 451 -8.21 -14.07 15.34
CA MET A 451 -8.90 -14.19 16.64
C MET A 451 -9.29 -12.83 17.23
N THR A 452 -8.75 -11.72 16.72
CA THR A 452 -8.99 -10.39 17.29
C THR A 452 -10.38 -9.89 16.87
N VAL A 453 -11.34 -9.95 17.80
CA VAL A 453 -12.80 -9.69 17.62
C VAL A 453 -13.14 -8.23 17.25
N THR A 454 -12.15 -7.34 17.06
CA THR A 454 -12.41 -5.92 16.71
C THR A 454 -12.78 -5.76 15.24
N LYS A 455 -14.07 -6.02 14.96
CA LYS A 455 -14.97 -5.50 13.92
C LYS A 455 -14.34 -4.70 12.78
N GLY A 456 -13.90 -5.40 11.73
CA GLY A 456 -13.67 -4.79 10.41
C GLY A 456 -13.52 -5.78 9.28
N TYR A 457 -12.70 -6.80 9.52
CA TYR A 457 -12.51 -7.92 8.62
C TYR A 457 -12.61 -9.25 9.35
N GLU A 458 -13.18 -10.24 8.68
CA GLU A 458 -12.99 -11.65 9.01
C GLU A 458 -11.72 -12.13 8.30
N TRP A 459 -10.78 -12.68 9.05
CA TRP A 459 -9.54 -13.20 8.46
C TRP A 459 -9.68 -14.69 8.18
N SER A 460 -9.21 -15.10 7.02
CA SER A 460 -9.04 -16.50 6.64
C SER A 460 -7.63 -16.73 6.14
N ILE A 461 -7.03 -17.83 6.56
CA ILE A 461 -5.66 -18.21 6.20
C ILE A 461 -5.76 -19.53 5.46
N ALA A 462 -5.36 -19.53 4.19
CA ALA A 462 -5.27 -20.74 3.40
C ALA A 462 -4.05 -21.57 3.80
N ASP A 463 -4.07 -22.85 3.45
CA ASP A 463 -2.92 -23.73 3.61
C ASP A 463 -1.74 -23.26 2.73
N ASP A 464 -0.52 -23.41 3.24
CA ASP A 464 0.69 -22.91 2.56
C ASP A 464 1.05 -23.71 1.29
N SER A 465 0.43 -24.88 1.10
CA SER A 465 0.57 -25.71 -0.09
C SER A 465 -0.24 -25.19 -1.28
N VAL A 466 -1.32 -24.42 -1.05
CA VAL A 466 -2.25 -23.98 -2.12
C VAL A 466 -1.51 -23.22 -3.22
N VAL A 467 -0.64 -22.28 -2.84
CA VAL A 467 0.13 -21.49 -3.82
C VAL A 467 1.24 -22.32 -4.46
N LYS A 468 1.88 -23.21 -3.70
CA LYS A 468 2.92 -24.12 -4.22
C LYS A 468 2.32 -25.05 -5.29
N ASP A 469 1.12 -25.54 -5.07
CA ASP A 469 0.37 -26.37 -6.00
C ASP A 469 -0.07 -25.59 -7.24
N ALA A 470 -0.57 -24.37 -7.06
CA ALA A 470 -0.90 -23.46 -8.16
C ALA A 470 0.32 -23.14 -9.06
N LEU A 471 1.53 -23.09 -8.49
CA LEU A 471 2.76 -22.81 -9.22
C LEU A 471 3.35 -24.03 -9.94
N LYS A 472 2.84 -25.24 -9.70
CA LYS A 472 3.32 -26.43 -10.42
C LYS A 472 3.09 -26.22 -11.92
N PRO A 473 4.13 -26.42 -12.76
CA PRO A 473 3.96 -26.26 -14.20
C PRO A 473 2.93 -27.29 -14.70
N PRO A 474 2.01 -26.88 -15.60
CA PRO A 474 1.04 -27.82 -16.16
C PRO A 474 1.78 -28.97 -16.84
N GLN A 475 1.34 -30.20 -16.57
CA GLN A 475 1.93 -31.39 -17.17
C GLN A 475 1.66 -31.39 -18.68
N PHE A 476 2.43 -32.18 -19.42
CA PHE A 476 2.20 -32.34 -20.86
C PHE A 476 0.74 -32.68 -21.17
N ARG A 477 0.12 -33.55 -20.36
CA ARG A 477 -1.29 -33.95 -20.52
C ARG A 477 -2.25 -32.77 -20.41
N ASP A 478 -2.01 -31.84 -19.49
CA ASP A 478 -2.86 -30.65 -19.32
C ASP A 478 -2.72 -29.72 -20.52
N ARG A 479 -1.48 -29.55 -21.01
CA ARG A 479 -1.20 -28.76 -22.22
C ARG A 479 -1.78 -29.39 -23.48
N LEU A 480 -1.73 -30.71 -23.60
CA LEU A 480 -2.36 -31.46 -24.69
C LEU A 480 -3.88 -31.25 -24.70
N LYS A 481 -4.51 -31.39 -23.52
CA LYS A 481 -5.95 -31.15 -23.38
C LYS A 481 -6.29 -29.72 -23.80
N ARG A 482 -5.56 -28.73 -23.27
CA ARG A 482 -5.78 -27.32 -23.58
C ARG A 482 -5.55 -26.99 -25.06
N PHE A 483 -4.53 -27.58 -25.68
CA PHE A 483 -4.29 -27.45 -27.12
C PHE A 483 -5.48 -27.95 -27.94
N CYS A 484 -6.03 -29.13 -27.60
CA CYS A 484 -7.23 -29.65 -28.27
C CYS A 484 -8.45 -28.75 -28.04
N ASP A 485 -8.69 -28.32 -26.79
CA ASP A 485 -9.80 -27.42 -26.44
C ASP A 485 -9.73 -26.11 -27.24
N LEU A 486 -8.53 -25.55 -27.43
CA LEU A 486 -8.31 -24.33 -28.22
C LEU A 486 -8.53 -24.56 -29.71
N LYS A 487 -8.08 -25.70 -30.26
CA LYS A 487 -8.30 -26.05 -31.67
C LYS A 487 -9.76 -26.33 -32.01
N GLU A 488 -10.56 -26.76 -31.04
CA GLU A 488 -11.99 -27.03 -31.20
C GLU A 488 -12.86 -25.76 -31.15
N LYS A 489 -12.34 -24.62 -30.67
CA LYS A 489 -13.07 -23.36 -30.63
C LYS A 489 -13.21 -22.74 -32.02
N LEU A 490 -14.42 -22.25 -32.33
CA LEU A 490 -14.72 -21.52 -33.57
C LEU A 490 -13.94 -20.21 -33.71
N SER A 491 -13.68 -19.52 -32.60
CA SER A 491 -12.93 -18.27 -32.56
C SER A 491 -12.12 -18.17 -31.26
N LEU A 492 -10.89 -17.67 -31.36
CA LEU A 492 -9.99 -17.47 -30.23
C LEU A 492 -9.79 -15.97 -29.95
N THR A 493 -9.77 -15.59 -28.68
CA THR A 493 -9.33 -14.24 -28.26
C THR A 493 -7.83 -14.06 -28.52
N ASP A 494 -7.34 -12.82 -28.51
CA ASP A 494 -5.91 -12.53 -28.69
C ASP A 494 -5.03 -13.28 -27.66
N ASN A 495 -5.49 -13.38 -26.42
CA ASN A 495 -4.83 -14.13 -25.37
C ASN A 495 -4.81 -15.64 -25.69
N GLU A 496 -5.93 -16.19 -26.14
CA GLU A 496 -6.02 -17.62 -26.50
C GLU A 496 -5.20 -17.97 -27.75
N GLN A 497 -5.06 -17.05 -28.70
CA GLN A 497 -4.14 -17.21 -29.83
C GLN A 497 -2.67 -17.20 -29.40
N ARG A 498 -2.31 -16.36 -28.42
CA ARG A 498 -0.96 -16.39 -27.82
C ARG A 498 -0.75 -17.70 -27.07
N GLU A 499 -1.72 -18.14 -26.28
CA GLU A 499 -1.67 -19.41 -25.54
C GLU A 499 -1.46 -20.59 -26.50
N LEU A 500 -2.23 -20.67 -27.59
CA LEU A 500 -2.10 -21.73 -28.60
C LEU A 500 -0.70 -21.73 -29.23
N ARG A 501 -0.16 -20.55 -29.57
CA ARG A 501 1.20 -20.40 -30.11
C ARG A 501 2.25 -20.90 -29.12
N VAL A 502 2.17 -20.50 -27.85
CA VAL A 502 3.10 -20.96 -26.81
C VAL A 502 3.09 -22.49 -26.65
N ILE A 503 1.90 -23.12 -26.66
CA ILE A 503 1.82 -24.58 -26.59
C ILE A 503 2.42 -25.23 -27.84
N THR A 504 2.13 -24.69 -29.02
CA THR A 504 2.60 -25.20 -30.31
C THR A 504 4.11 -25.06 -30.46
N ASP A 505 4.69 -23.93 -30.10
CA ASP A 505 6.14 -23.70 -30.14
C ASP A 505 6.88 -24.67 -29.20
N LYS A 506 6.28 -24.96 -28.03
CA LYS A 506 6.83 -25.91 -27.07
C LYS A 506 6.71 -27.37 -27.51
N TYR A 507 5.63 -27.70 -28.21
CA TYR A 507 5.37 -29.06 -28.72
C TYR A 507 4.94 -29.03 -30.20
N PRO A 508 5.87 -28.76 -31.14
CA PRO A 508 5.52 -28.55 -32.55
C PRO A 508 4.80 -29.73 -33.21
N PHE A 509 5.08 -30.94 -32.72
CA PHE A 509 4.46 -32.18 -33.19
C PHE A 509 2.95 -32.26 -32.92
N LEU A 510 2.39 -31.43 -32.01
CA LEU A 510 0.96 -31.42 -31.74
C LEU A 510 0.14 -30.93 -32.95
N GLU A 511 0.67 -30.02 -33.76
CA GLU A 511 -0.01 -29.58 -35.00
C GLU A 511 -0.15 -30.73 -36.00
N GLN A 512 0.93 -31.48 -36.20
CA GLN A 512 0.91 -32.67 -37.06
C GLN A 512 -0.03 -33.74 -36.48
N GLY A 513 0.07 -34.00 -35.17
CA GLY A 513 -0.81 -34.95 -34.49
C GLY A 513 -2.27 -34.58 -34.60
N TYR A 514 -2.63 -33.30 -34.50
CA TYR A 514 -4.03 -32.88 -34.62
C TYR A 514 -4.54 -32.96 -36.05
N LYS A 515 -3.70 -32.67 -37.05
CA LYS A 515 -4.06 -32.86 -38.46
C LYS A 515 -4.36 -34.32 -38.79
N GLN A 516 -3.62 -35.26 -38.22
CA GLN A 516 -3.78 -36.68 -38.51
C GLN A 516 -4.87 -37.35 -37.65
N LEU A 517 -4.91 -37.06 -36.35
CA LEU A 517 -5.76 -37.75 -35.38
C LEU A 517 -7.01 -36.95 -34.98
N GLY A 518 -7.09 -35.67 -35.35
CA GLY A 518 -8.20 -34.78 -35.01
C GLY A 518 -8.50 -34.78 -33.51
N GLN A 519 -9.79 -34.82 -33.18
CA GLN A 519 -10.29 -34.84 -31.79
C GLN A 519 -9.82 -36.05 -30.97
N THR A 520 -9.36 -37.13 -31.62
CA THR A 520 -8.88 -38.32 -30.90
C THR A 520 -7.48 -38.15 -30.31
N LEU A 521 -6.73 -37.14 -30.74
CA LEU A 521 -5.38 -36.82 -30.25
C LEU A 521 -5.33 -36.74 -28.70
N ARG A 522 -6.37 -36.16 -28.07
CA ARG A 522 -6.49 -36.02 -26.62
C ARG A 522 -6.45 -37.35 -25.84
N ARG A 523 -6.64 -38.49 -26.52
CA ARG A 523 -6.62 -39.84 -25.91
C ARG A 523 -5.19 -40.33 -25.67
N HIS A 524 -4.21 -39.84 -26.42
CA HIS A 524 -2.80 -40.25 -26.36
C HIS A 524 -2.04 -39.34 -25.39
N ARG A 525 -1.90 -39.77 -24.14
CA ARG A 525 -1.58 -38.87 -23.01
C ARG A 525 -0.09 -38.58 -22.87
N THR A 526 0.76 -39.22 -23.66
CA THR A 526 2.22 -39.08 -23.57
C THR A 526 2.84 -38.59 -24.87
N ILE A 527 3.97 -37.88 -24.75
CA ILE A 527 4.74 -37.38 -25.90
C ILE A 527 5.18 -38.56 -26.78
N LYS A 528 5.62 -39.66 -26.17
CA LYS A 528 6.12 -40.84 -26.88
C LYS A 528 5.03 -41.50 -27.72
N GLU A 529 3.83 -41.67 -27.18
CA GLU A 529 2.68 -42.24 -27.90
C GLU A 529 2.31 -41.39 -29.11
N ILE A 530 2.16 -40.07 -28.93
CA ILE A 530 1.77 -39.19 -30.03
C ILE A 530 2.83 -39.21 -31.14
N LYS A 531 4.12 -39.13 -30.78
CA LYS A 531 5.20 -39.16 -31.77
C LYS A 531 5.22 -40.47 -32.58
N ALA A 532 5.01 -41.61 -31.94
CA ALA A 532 4.96 -42.90 -32.62
C ALA A 532 3.76 -43.07 -33.56
N LEU A 533 2.70 -42.28 -33.39
CA LEU A 533 1.49 -42.33 -34.22
C LEU A 533 1.55 -41.37 -35.42
N ILE A 534 2.49 -40.41 -35.40
CA ILE A 534 2.62 -39.39 -36.45
C ILE A 534 3.85 -39.58 -37.34
N GLU A 535 4.79 -40.42 -36.90
CA GLU A 535 5.81 -41.08 -37.73
C GLU A 535 5.16 -42.14 -38.61
#